data_AF-A0A7Z1TTM8-F1
#
_entry.id   AF-A0A7Z1TTM8-F1
#
_cell.length_a   1.000
_cell.length_b   1.000
_cell.length_c   1.000
_cell.angle_alpha   90.00
_cell.angle_beta   90.00
_cell.angle_gamma   90.00
#
_symmetry.space_group_name_H-M   'P 1'
#
loop_
_entity.id
_entity.type
_entity.pdbx_description
1 polymer ?
#
loop_
_entity_poly.entity_id
_entity_poly.type
_entity_poly.pdbx_seq_one_letter_code
_entity_poly.pdbx_strand_id
1 'polypeptide(L)'
;MLHALALLLTHRCNLSCSYCYQRDRSFPARMPWSTAQAAIDLLQTGVSAKAAVELSGGEPTLEPALLRRCVEYLRSAAPPDVVVDCSLTTNGTLVDDELLAFLADHDVRLDLSFDGVLAAQEVRGAGSYPTLDGLLVRARNQHPRYFDQRLTVRMVVQ
;
A
#
# COMPACT_ATOMS: atom_id res chain seq x y z
N MET A 1 19.82 -10.85 -9.54
CA MET A 1 19.22 -9.51 -9.72
C MET A 1 17.89 -9.51 -9.01
N LEU A 2 17.64 -8.49 -8.17
CA LEU A 2 16.40 -8.36 -7.40
C LEU A 2 15.38 -7.61 -8.26
N HIS A 3 14.20 -8.20 -8.47
CA HIS A 3 13.17 -7.64 -9.36
C HIS A 3 11.94 -7.14 -8.60
N ALA A 4 11.79 -7.55 -7.34
CA ALA A 4 10.66 -7.16 -6.50
C ALA A 4 11.10 -7.09 -5.03
N LEU A 5 10.49 -6.17 -4.29
CA LEU A 5 10.65 -6.01 -2.85
C LEU A 5 9.27 -5.78 -2.23
N ALA A 6 8.91 -6.56 -1.20
CA ALA A 6 7.72 -6.32 -0.40
C ALA A 6 8.14 -5.86 1.01
N LEU A 7 7.64 -4.69 1.42
CA LEU A 7 7.89 -4.11 2.74
C LEU A 7 6.60 -4.16 3.56
N LEU A 8 6.54 -5.09 4.51
CA LEU A 8 5.48 -5.16 5.50
C LEU A 8 5.75 -4.12 6.61
N LEU A 9 5.17 -2.94 6.50
CA LEU A 9 5.49 -1.81 7.37
C LEU A 9 5.09 -2.06 8.84
N THR A 10 4.05 -2.87 9.04
CA THR A 10 3.52 -3.18 10.37
C THR A 10 2.78 -4.52 10.34
N HIS A 11 2.76 -5.22 11.47
CA HIS A 11 1.88 -6.37 11.71
C HIS A 11 0.54 -5.96 12.36
N ARG A 12 0.34 -4.67 12.66
CA ARG A 12 -0.92 -4.15 13.19
C ARG A 12 -1.91 -3.91 12.06
N CYS A 13 -3.18 -4.15 12.34
CA CYS A 13 -4.30 -3.82 11.46
C CYS A 13 -5.45 -3.30 12.32
N ASN A 14 -6.21 -2.34 11.79
CA ASN A 14 -7.44 -1.82 12.41
C ASN A 14 -8.70 -2.65 12.06
N LEU A 15 -8.54 -3.69 11.22
CA LEU A 15 -9.58 -4.65 10.88
C LEU A 15 -9.22 -6.06 11.38
N SER A 16 -10.18 -6.99 11.39
CA SER A 16 -10.02 -8.35 11.92
C SER A 16 -10.58 -9.44 10.99
N CYS A 17 -10.38 -9.28 9.67
CA CYS A 17 -10.92 -10.14 8.62
C CYS A 17 -10.77 -11.64 8.95
N SER A 18 -11.85 -12.42 8.75
CA SER A 18 -11.94 -13.87 9.06
C SER A 18 -10.85 -14.71 8.39
N TYR A 19 -10.50 -14.36 7.15
CA TYR A 19 -9.55 -15.04 6.27
C TYR A 19 -8.15 -14.41 6.24
N CYS A 20 -7.85 -13.45 7.13
CA CYS A 20 -6.54 -12.78 7.13
C CYS A 20 -5.41 -13.76 7.49
N TYR A 21 -4.40 -13.88 6.61
CA TYR A 21 -3.22 -14.71 6.86
C TYR A 21 -2.18 -14.03 7.78
N GLN A 22 -2.27 -12.71 7.99
CA GLN A 22 -1.35 -11.93 8.83
C GLN A 22 -1.83 -11.80 10.28
N ARG A 23 -2.52 -12.81 10.80
CA ARG A 23 -3.06 -12.81 12.17
C ARG A 23 -2.01 -13.03 13.25
N ASP A 24 -0.83 -13.50 12.87
CA ASP A 24 0.26 -13.74 13.82
C ASP A 24 0.80 -12.42 14.38
N ARG A 25 0.70 -12.28 15.70
CA ARG A 25 1.15 -11.10 16.46
C ARG A 25 2.46 -11.35 17.22
N SER A 26 3.15 -12.46 16.95
CA SER A 26 4.44 -12.77 17.56
C SER A 26 5.60 -11.91 17.03
N PHE A 27 5.39 -11.20 15.92
CA PHE A 27 6.37 -10.33 15.29
C PHE A 27 6.35 -8.89 15.87
N PRO A 28 7.45 -8.13 15.72
CA PRO A 28 7.47 -6.72 16.07
C PRO A 28 6.33 -5.95 15.40
N ALA A 29 5.65 -5.09 16.16
CA ALA A 29 4.47 -4.39 15.65
C ALA A 29 4.77 -3.51 14.42
N ARG A 30 5.95 -2.90 14.34
CA ARG A 30 6.34 -1.92 13.31
C ARG A 30 7.74 -2.24 12.79
N MET A 31 7.95 -2.07 11.48
CA MET A 31 9.28 -2.10 10.86
C MET A 31 10.09 -0.85 11.23
N PRO A 32 11.32 -0.99 11.75
CA PRO A 32 12.22 0.15 11.93
C PRO A 32 12.63 0.77 10.59
N TRP A 33 12.80 2.09 10.55
CA TRP A 33 13.27 2.78 9.34
C TRP A 33 14.59 2.22 8.81
N SER A 34 15.54 1.90 9.69
CA SER A 34 16.84 1.33 9.29
C SER A 34 16.69 0.03 8.50
N THR A 35 15.70 -0.80 8.82
CA THR A 35 15.39 -2.03 8.08
C THR A 35 14.81 -1.71 6.70
N ALA A 36 13.85 -0.79 6.61
CA ALA A 36 13.26 -0.37 5.34
C ALA A 36 14.32 0.23 4.40
N GLN A 37 15.18 1.12 4.94
CA GLN A 37 16.26 1.77 4.21
C GLN A 37 17.23 0.72 3.64
N ALA A 38 17.73 -0.19 4.48
CA ALA A 38 18.67 -1.22 4.05
C ALA A 38 18.07 -2.15 2.97
N ALA A 39 16.76 -2.44 3.05
CA ALA A 39 16.06 -3.23 2.03
C ALA A 39 15.94 -2.49 0.69
N ILE A 40 15.67 -1.18 0.72
CA ILE A 40 15.62 -0.33 -0.49
C ILE A 40 17.01 -0.21 -1.11
N ASP A 41 18.06 -0.03 -0.31
CA ASP A 41 19.46 0.02 -0.76
C ASP A 41 19.86 -1.29 -1.47
N LEU A 42 19.45 -2.43 -0.92
CA LEU A 42 19.67 -3.75 -1.52
C LEU A 42 18.97 -3.90 -2.88
N LEU A 43 17.75 -3.39 -3.02
CA LEU A 43 17.03 -3.41 -4.30
C LEU A 43 17.77 -2.59 -5.35
N GLN A 44 18.20 -1.38 -5.00
CA GLN A 44 18.83 -0.44 -5.93
C GLN A 44 20.21 -0.87 -6.41
N THR A 45 20.98 -1.56 -5.54
CA THR A 45 22.28 -2.14 -5.92
C THR A 45 22.15 -3.41 -6.77
N GLY A 46 20.99 -4.06 -6.76
CA GLY A 46 20.77 -5.37 -7.38
C GLY A 46 19.91 -5.39 -8.65
N VAL A 47 19.45 -4.24 -9.15
CA VAL A 47 18.50 -4.11 -10.28
C VAL A 47 19.17 -3.57 -11.54
N SER A 48 18.78 -4.07 -12.72
CA SER A 48 19.38 -3.70 -14.00
C SER A 48 18.54 -2.77 -14.89
N ALA A 49 17.23 -2.64 -14.65
CA ALA A 49 16.37 -1.73 -15.43
C ALA A 49 14.99 -1.49 -14.81
N LYS A 50 14.37 -2.52 -14.22
CA LYS A 50 13.01 -2.45 -13.67
C LYS A 50 12.87 -3.23 -12.36
N ALA A 51 12.16 -2.63 -11.41
CA ALA A 51 11.80 -3.26 -10.15
C ALA A 51 10.37 -2.92 -9.74
N ALA A 52 9.77 -3.80 -8.93
CA ALA A 52 8.52 -3.54 -8.24
C ALA A 52 8.76 -3.40 -6.72
N VAL A 53 8.10 -2.44 -6.09
CA VAL A 53 8.06 -2.31 -4.62
C VAL A 53 6.61 -2.31 -4.18
N GLU A 54 6.30 -3.19 -3.23
CA GLU A 54 5.00 -3.22 -2.56
C GLU A 54 5.18 -2.76 -1.10
N LEU A 55 4.42 -1.75 -0.70
CA LEU A 55 4.22 -1.37 0.70
C LEU A 55 2.94 -2.04 1.19
N SER A 56 3.05 -2.90 2.19
CA SER A 56 1.95 -3.70 2.71
C SER A 56 2.13 -3.98 4.21
N GLY A 57 1.57 -5.07 4.71
CA GLY A 57 1.54 -5.45 6.13
C GLY A 57 0.13 -5.74 6.59
N GLY A 58 -0.13 -5.56 7.89
CA GLY A 58 -1.47 -5.61 8.45
C GLY A 58 -2.34 -4.47 7.90
N GLU A 59 -2.01 -3.24 8.26
CA GLU A 59 -2.50 -2.03 7.60
C GLU A 59 -1.38 -0.98 7.53
N PRO A 60 -0.73 -0.79 6.36
CA PRO A 60 0.40 0.14 6.25
C PRO A 60 0.03 1.60 6.52
N THR A 61 -1.22 2.02 6.32
CA THR A 61 -1.66 3.40 6.59
C THR A 61 -1.73 3.75 8.07
N LEU A 62 -1.58 2.77 8.98
CA LEU A 62 -1.30 3.01 10.40
C LEU A 62 0.11 3.56 10.66
N GLU A 63 0.99 3.51 9.65
CA GLU A 63 2.38 3.98 9.72
C GLU A 63 2.67 5.08 8.68
N PRO A 64 1.93 6.20 8.66
CA PRO A 64 1.97 7.17 7.57
C PRO A 64 3.34 7.81 7.40
N ALA A 65 4.05 8.09 8.50
CA ALA A 65 5.40 8.67 8.45
C ALA A 65 6.42 7.69 7.84
N LEU A 66 6.32 6.40 8.15
CA LEU A 66 7.20 5.38 7.58
C LEU A 66 6.89 5.15 6.10
N LEU A 67 5.60 5.05 5.76
CA LEU A 67 5.12 4.92 4.38
C LEU A 67 5.67 6.03 3.49
N ARG A 68 5.47 7.30 3.89
CA ARG A 68 5.95 8.46 3.11
C ARG A 68 7.45 8.45 2.96
N ARG A 69 8.18 8.19 4.06
CA ARG A 69 9.64 8.10 4.05
C ARG A 69 10.16 7.00 3.13
N CYS A 70 9.52 5.84 3.08
CA CYS A 70 9.87 4.77 2.15
C CYS A 70 9.67 5.21 0.68
N VAL A 71 8.54 5.83 0.36
CA VAL A 71 8.23 6.30 -1.00
C VAL A 71 9.23 7.38 -1.44
N GLU A 72 9.44 8.41 -0.62
CA GLU A 72 10.38 9.49 -0.90
C GLU A 72 11.80 8.97 -1.08
N TYR A 73 12.26 8.09 -0.18
CA TYR A 73 13.59 7.51 -0.28
C TYR A 73 13.75 6.67 -1.55
N LEU A 74 12.76 5.82 -1.86
CA LEU A 74 12.75 5.00 -3.06
C LEU A 74 12.88 5.84 -4.33
N ARG A 75 12.18 6.97 -4.40
CA ARG A 75 12.24 7.91 -5.54
C ARG A 75 13.56 8.65 -5.60
N SER A 76 14.12 9.05 -4.45
CA SER A 76 15.37 9.82 -4.40
C SER A 76 16.63 8.98 -4.70
N ALA A 77 16.61 7.69 -4.34
CA ALA A 77 17.78 6.82 -4.45
C ALA A 77 17.77 5.90 -5.69
N ALA A 78 16.68 5.90 -6.47
CA ALA A 78 16.61 5.13 -7.71
C ALA A 78 17.64 5.66 -8.74
N PRO A 79 18.49 4.80 -9.33
CA PRO A 79 19.36 5.21 -10.42
C PRO A 79 18.55 5.78 -11.61
N PRO A 80 19.10 6.72 -12.40
CA PRO A 80 18.38 7.40 -13.48
C PRO A 80 17.78 6.46 -14.54
N ASP A 81 18.38 5.29 -14.69
CA ASP A 81 18.08 4.23 -15.66
C ASP A 81 17.22 3.10 -15.09
N VAL A 82 16.80 3.20 -13.82
CA VAL A 82 15.96 2.21 -13.14
C VAL A 82 14.55 2.74 -12.96
N VAL A 83 13.58 2.01 -13.52
CA VAL A 83 12.15 2.28 -13.31
C VAL A 83 11.64 1.43 -12.15
N VAL A 84 11.16 2.08 -11.09
CA VAL A 84 10.55 1.39 -9.94
C VAL A 84 9.04 1.63 -9.89
N ASP A 85 8.27 0.58 -10.16
CA ASP A 85 6.83 0.55 -9.95
C ASP A 85 6.54 0.34 -8.46
N CYS A 86 6.01 1.37 -7.79
CA CYS A 86 5.69 1.33 -6.37
C CYS A 86 4.19 1.16 -6.19
N SER A 87 3.78 0.32 -5.25
CA SER A 87 2.38 0.09 -4.90
C SER A 87 2.16 0.08 -3.40
N LEU A 88 0.97 0.48 -2.97
CA LEU A 88 0.46 0.41 -1.61
C LEU A 88 -0.74 -0.52 -1.58
N THR A 89 -0.62 -1.64 -0.86
CA THR A 89 -1.76 -2.53 -0.57
C THR A 89 -2.37 -2.15 0.76
N THR A 90 -3.62 -1.70 0.77
CA THR A 90 -4.31 -1.20 1.98
C THR A 90 -5.76 -1.68 2.05
N ASN A 91 -6.31 -1.74 3.26
CA ASN A 91 -7.74 -1.92 3.47
C ASN A 91 -8.56 -0.65 3.18
N GLY A 92 -7.91 0.49 2.94
CA GLY A 92 -8.53 1.74 2.48
C GLY A 92 -9.26 2.56 3.55
N THR A 93 -9.47 2.03 4.74
CA THR A 93 -10.32 2.68 5.77
C THR A 93 -9.72 3.97 6.33
N LEU A 94 -8.41 4.18 6.16
CA LEU A 94 -7.68 5.37 6.61
C LEU A 94 -7.12 6.20 5.45
N VAL A 95 -7.56 5.92 4.21
CA VAL A 95 -7.14 6.72 3.05
C VAL A 95 -7.99 7.98 2.97
N ASP A 96 -7.38 9.09 3.38
CA ASP A 96 -7.92 10.43 3.27
C ASP A 96 -7.42 11.16 2.01
N ASP A 97 -7.89 12.38 1.81
CA ASP A 97 -7.57 13.19 0.64
C ASP A 97 -6.08 13.61 0.61
N GLU A 98 -5.45 13.75 1.78
CA GLU A 98 -4.02 14.07 1.87
C GLU A 98 -3.16 12.88 1.40
N LEU A 99 -3.51 11.67 1.82
CA LEU A 99 -2.83 10.47 1.37
C LEU A 99 -3.11 10.21 -0.12
N LEU A 100 -4.33 10.42 -0.61
CA LEU A 100 -4.63 10.30 -2.05
C LEU A 100 -3.76 11.23 -2.90
N ALA A 101 -3.65 12.49 -2.51
CA ALA A 101 -2.80 13.46 -3.19
C ALA A 101 -1.33 13.02 -3.18
N PHE A 102 -0.82 12.58 -2.02
CA PHE A 102 0.54 12.07 -1.90
C PHE A 102 0.81 10.88 -2.82
N LEU A 103 -0.10 9.90 -2.87
CA LEU A 103 0.08 8.72 -3.72
C LEU A 103 0.03 9.08 -5.21
N ALA A 104 -0.80 10.05 -5.59
CA ALA A 104 -0.87 10.56 -6.95
C ALA A 104 0.41 11.31 -7.36
N ASP A 105 0.90 12.21 -6.51
CA ASP A 105 2.10 13.02 -6.77
C ASP A 105 3.36 12.17 -6.87
N HIS A 106 3.43 11.06 -6.13
CA HIS A 106 4.57 10.13 -6.15
C HIS A 106 4.39 8.93 -7.08
N ASP A 107 3.30 8.89 -7.87
CA ASP A 107 3.00 7.82 -8.82
C ASP A 107 3.02 6.42 -8.17
N VAL A 108 2.41 6.31 -6.98
CA VAL A 108 2.28 5.05 -6.23
C VAL A 108 0.95 4.42 -6.56
N ARG A 109 0.93 3.19 -7.09
CA ARG A 109 -0.32 2.46 -7.35
C ARG A 109 -1.03 2.16 -6.02
N LEU A 110 -2.31 2.49 -5.92
CA LEU A 110 -3.17 2.13 -4.79
C LEU A 110 -3.89 0.81 -5.09
N ASP A 111 -3.52 -0.24 -4.35
CA ASP A 111 -4.14 -1.56 -4.41
C ASP A 111 -5.12 -1.70 -3.23
N LEU A 112 -6.40 -1.47 -3.50
CA LEU A 112 -7.47 -1.40 -2.50
C LEU A 112 -8.07 -2.78 -2.25
N SER A 113 -8.03 -3.26 -1.01
CA SER A 113 -8.70 -4.50 -0.60
C SER A 113 -10.21 -4.28 -0.42
N PHE A 114 -10.98 -4.50 -1.49
CA PHE A 114 -12.42 -4.27 -1.53
C PHE A 114 -13.15 -5.46 -2.15
N ASP A 115 -13.99 -6.15 -1.38
CA ASP A 115 -14.72 -7.35 -1.82
C ASP A 115 -16.03 -7.04 -2.59
N GLY A 116 -16.21 -5.79 -3.01
CA GLY A 116 -17.20 -5.36 -4.02
C GLY A 116 -18.66 -5.25 -3.58
N VAL A 117 -19.15 -6.15 -2.73
CA VAL A 117 -20.54 -6.11 -2.21
C VAL A 117 -20.58 -5.96 -0.70
N LEU A 118 -21.63 -5.33 -0.17
CA LEU A 118 -21.78 -5.02 1.26
C LEU A 118 -21.58 -6.26 2.14
N ALA A 119 -22.32 -7.33 1.87
CA ALA A 119 -22.27 -8.56 2.66
C ALA A 119 -20.86 -9.18 2.73
N ALA A 120 -20.13 -9.15 1.61
CA ALA A 120 -18.77 -9.66 1.56
C ALA A 120 -17.81 -8.71 2.30
N GLN A 121 -17.88 -7.42 2.01
CA GLN A 121 -16.97 -6.44 2.57
C GLN A 121 -17.10 -6.31 4.10
N GLU A 122 -18.31 -6.45 4.66
CA GLU A 122 -18.50 -6.39 6.11
C GLU A 122 -17.86 -7.56 6.88
N VAL A 123 -17.49 -8.66 6.21
CA VAL A 123 -16.66 -9.74 6.79
C VAL A 123 -15.26 -9.24 7.18
N ARG A 124 -14.75 -8.19 6.51
CA ARG A 124 -13.49 -7.52 6.87
C ARG A 124 -13.65 -6.66 8.11
N GLY A 125 -14.79 -5.98 8.22
CA GLY A 125 -15.16 -5.12 9.33
C GLY A 125 -16.38 -4.26 8.99
N ALA A 126 -17.25 -4.07 9.98
CA ALA A 126 -18.46 -3.27 9.85
C ALA A 126 -18.14 -1.83 9.41
N GLY A 127 -18.96 -1.28 8.52
CA GLY A 127 -18.78 0.09 8.00
C GLY A 127 -17.63 0.27 7.01
N SER A 128 -16.87 -0.77 6.68
CA SER A 128 -15.81 -0.67 5.67
C SER A 128 -16.38 -0.46 4.26
N TYR A 129 -17.52 -1.07 3.91
CA TYR A 129 -18.16 -0.88 2.60
C TYR A 129 -18.45 0.59 2.25
N PRO A 130 -19.25 1.35 3.02
CA PRO A 130 -19.54 2.75 2.68
C PRO A 130 -18.28 3.63 2.70
N THR A 131 -17.28 3.28 3.52
CA THR A 131 -15.99 3.99 3.56
C THR A 131 -15.23 3.83 2.24
N LEU A 132 -15.13 2.60 1.73
CA LEU A 132 -14.39 2.29 0.50
C LEU A 132 -15.16 2.76 -0.74
N ASP A 133 -16.48 2.65 -0.75
CA ASP A 133 -17.32 3.20 -1.83
C ASP A 133 -17.14 4.73 -1.94
N GLY A 134 -17.19 5.43 -0.80
CA GLY A 134 -16.91 6.87 -0.74
C GLY A 134 -15.49 7.22 -1.18
N LEU A 135 -14.50 6.40 -0.83
CA LEU A 135 -13.12 6.57 -1.28
C LEU A 135 -13.00 6.50 -2.81
N LEU A 136 -13.63 5.52 -3.46
CA LEU A 136 -13.62 5.41 -4.93
C LEU A 136 -14.24 6.65 -5.59
N VAL A 137 -15.35 7.15 -5.05
CA VAL A 137 -15.99 8.38 -5.56
C VAL A 137 -15.06 9.59 -5.41
N ARG A 138 -14.44 9.78 -4.24
CA ARG A 138 -13.51 10.90 -4.02
C ARG A 138 -12.29 10.81 -4.94
N ALA A 139 -11.65 9.65 -5.02
CA ALA A 139 -10.48 9.42 -5.87
C ALA A 139 -10.78 9.70 -7.35
N ARG A 140 -11.92 9.23 -7.86
CA ARG A 140 -12.35 9.50 -9.24
C ARG A 140 -12.58 10.99 -9.51
N ASN A 141 -13.15 11.72 -8.56
CA ASN A 141 -13.50 13.13 -8.75
C ASN A 141 -12.29 14.06 -8.58
N GLN A 142 -11.43 13.79 -7.59
CA GLN A 142 -10.30 14.65 -7.24
C GLN A 142 -9.06 14.34 -8.08
N HIS A 143 -8.84 13.06 -8.42
CA HIS A 143 -7.65 12.60 -9.13
C HIS A 143 -8.01 11.64 -10.29
N PRO A 144 -8.78 12.08 -11.31
CA PRO A 144 -9.33 11.18 -12.33
C PRO A 144 -8.27 10.37 -13.10
N ARG A 145 -7.15 11.01 -13.50
CA ARG A 145 -6.05 10.30 -14.19
C ARG A 145 -5.40 9.24 -13.31
N TYR A 146 -5.20 9.55 -12.02
CA TYR A 146 -4.63 8.61 -11.06
C TYR A 146 -5.59 7.45 -10.80
N PHE A 147 -6.88 7.74 -10.63
CA PHE A 147 -7.93 6.73 -10.50
C PHE A 147 -7.91 5.75 -11.67
N ASP A 148 -7.86 6.24 -12.91
CA ASP A 148 -7.91 5.40 -14.11
C ASP A 148 -6.65 4.55 -14.33
N GLN A 149 -5.48 5.03 -13.90
CA GLN A 149 -4.19 4.41 -14.25
C GLN A 149 -3.50 3.68 -13.09
N ARG A 150 -3.79 4.10 -11.86
CA ARG A 150 -3.02 3.75 -10.66
C ARG A 150 -3.88 3.28 -9.50
N LEU A 151 -5.19 3.12 -9.65
CA LEU A 151 -6.02 2.46 -8.66
C LEU A 151 -6.40 1.07 -9.14
N THR A 152 -6.22 0.06 -8.29
CA THR A 152 -6.66 -1.31 -8.56
C THR A 152 -7.44 -1.82 -7.37
N VAL A 153 -8.59 -2.46 -7.63
CA VAL A 153 -9.36 -3.16 -6.60
C VAL A 153 -8.90 -4.62 -6.55
N ARG A 154 -8.51 -5.08 -5.37
CA ARG A 154 -8.14 -6.46 -5.09
C ARG A 154 -9.22 -7.12 -4.24
N MET A 155 -9.85 -8.14 -4.82
CA MET A 155 -10.86 -8.97 -4.16
C MET A 155 -10.20 -10.27 -3.68
N VAL A 156 -10.62 -10.78 -2.54
CA VAL A 156 -10.24 -12.13 -2.10
C VAL A 156 -11.43 -13.07 -2.26
N VAL A 157 -11.14 -14.34 -2.56
CA VAL A 157 -12.17 -15.38 -2.54
C VAL A 157 -12.62 -15.54 -1.09
N GLN A 158 -13.92 -15.40 -0.86
CA GLN A 158 -14.57 -15.66 0.42
C GLN A 158 -15.16 -17.06 0.46
#